data_AF-A0A6S6R1P0-F1
#
_entry.id   AF-A0A6S6R1P0-F1
#
_cell.length_a   1.000
_cell.length_b   1.000
_cell.length_c   1.000
_cell.angle_alpha   90.00
_cell.angle_beta   90.00
_cell.angle_gamma   90.00
#
_symmetry.space_group_name_H-M   'P 1'
#
loop_
_entity.id
_entity.type
_entity.pdbx_description
1 polymer ?
#
loop_
_entity_poly.entity_id
_entity_poly.type
_entity_poly.pdbx_seq_one_letter_code
_entity_poly.pdbx_strand_id
1 'polypeptide(L)'
;MQNLEYKYVNFLLHNITSLNKEFREGYELYNEKHPQESKYEFYFDYELAQFMAKLLQQGNHFKCPPHEELEKLFQYTQMVSYFQNIERLKYQGENLLKLIDEPNVYLNKLSEYCFSDSILVKFMIHKDTCTFFFENALVYGNKDNWDDEDYIIKGENLKFHFEGVKDMKFSGSFDLKYLQHSRGYEWEHDKVSDGRYRLAILCIASYEHFIIEFTYSTVRITPFDYENFRVRFQG
;
A
#
# COMPACT_ATOMS: atom_id res chain seq x y z
N MET A 1 15.36 4.59 -1.35
CA MET A 1 14.33 3.60 -0.97
C MET A 1 13.57 4.16 0.21
N GLN A 2 12.27 4.35 0.06
CA GLN A 2 11.39 4.72 1.16
C GLN A 2 10.97 3.42 1.85
N ASN A 3 11.47 3.18 3.06
CA ASN A 3 11.15 1.94 3.78
C ASN A 3 9.62 1.74 3.86
N LEU A 4 9.06 0.65 3.31
CA LEU A 4 7.61 0.37 3.37
C LEU A 4 7.08 0.31 4.81
N GLU A 5 7.93 -0.03 5.78
CA GLU A 5 7.60 0.02 7.21
C GLU A 5 7.28 1.46 7.68
N TYR A 6 7.93 2.48 7.10
CA TYR A 6 7.58 3.88 7.31
C TYR A 6 6.20 4.21 6.77
N LYS A 7 5.82 3.66 5.61
CA LYS A 7 4.48 3.84 5.03
C LYS A 7 3.40 3.21 5.93
N TYR A 8 3.69 2.07 6.54
CA TYR A 8 2.79 1.45 7.52
C TYR A 8 2.60 2.31 8.77
N VAL A 9 3.67 2.84 9.36
CA VAL A 9 3.57 3.75 10.52
C VAL A 9 2.75 5.00 10.18
N ASN A 10 2.97 5.60 9.01
CA ASN A 10 2.17 6.72 8.53
C ASN A 10 0.68 6.36 8.38
N PHE A 11 0.38 5.17 7.85
CA PHE A 11 -1.00 4.69 7.75
C PHE A 11 -1.66 4.61 9.13
N LEU A 12 -0.99 4.01 10.13
CA LEU A 12 -1.53 3.90 11.49
C LEU A 12 -1.81 5.27 12.09
N LEU A 13 -0.85 6.19 12.02
CA LEU A 13 -1.00 7.54 12.55
C LEU A 13 -2.15 8.32 11.88
N HIS A 14 -2.25 8.24 10.56
CA HIS A 14 -3.32 8.91 9.82
C HIS A 14 -4.70 8.41 10.26
N ASN A 15 -4.84 7.11 10.50
CA ASN A 15 -6.08 6.54 11.01
C ASN A 15 -6.35 7.02 12.45
N ILE A 16 -5.36 7.02 13.35
CA ILE A 16 -5.55 7.45 14.75
C ILE A 16 -5.96 8.91 14.82
N THR A 17 -5.25 9.80 14.12
CA THR A 17 -5.54 11.25 14.07
C THR A 17 -6.90 11.56 13.44
N SER A 18 -7.36 10.74 12.49
CA SER A 18 -8.69 10.89 11.89
C SER A 18 -9.81 10.42 12.83
N LEU A 19 -9.56 9.38 13.61
CA LEU A 19 -10.58 8.73 14.46
C LEU A 19 -10.61 9.27 15.89
N ASN A 20 -9.54 9.92 16.37
CA ASN A 20 -9.43 10.42 17.74
C ASN A 20 -9.06 11.91 17.80
N LYS A 21 -9.98 12.71 18.37
CA LYS A 21 -9.83 14.17 18.49
C LYS A 21 -8.66 14.58 19.41
N GLU A 22 -8.51 13.94 20.56
CA GLU A 22 -7.44 14.29 21.52
C GLU A 22 -6.05 14.02 20.93
N PHE A 23 -5.92 12.91 20.20
CA PHE A 23 -4.68 12.55 19.51
C PHE A 23 -4.36 13.53 18.37
N ARG A 24 -5.38 13.96 17.61
CA ARG A 24 -5.24 14.99 16.58
C ARG A 24 -4.75 16.32 17.16
N GLU A 25 -5.40 16.79 18.23
CA GLU A 25 -5.03 18.06 18.89
C GLU A 25 -3.61 17.99 19.47
N GLY A 26 -3.22 16.85 20.05
CA GLY A 26 -1.84 16.62 20.50
C GLY A 26 -0.83 16.67 19.35
N TYR A 27 -1.16 16.06 18.21
CA TYR A 27 -0.29 16.06 17.03
C TYR A 27 -0.15 17.46 16.40
N GLU A 28 -1.24 18.21 16.32
CA GLU A 28 -1.24 19.61 15.85
C GLU A 28 -0.34 20.46 16.75
N LEU A 29 -0.52 20.37 18.07
CA LEU A 29 0.31 21.09 19.05
C LEU A 29 1.79 20.72 18.95
N TYR A 30 2.10 19.44 18.73
CA TYR A 30 3.47 18.99 18.52
C TYR A 30 4.09 19.64 17.27
N ASN A 31 3.36 19.68 16.15
CA ASN A 31 3.83 20.30 14.91
C ASN A 31 4.05 21.80 15.04
N GLU A 32 3.17 22.51 15.76
CA GLU A 32 3.35 23.93 16.07
C GLU A 32 4.64 24.19 16.85
N LYS A 33 5.01 23.29 17.78
CA LYS A 33 6.23 23.38 18.59
C LYS A 33 7.48 22.91 17.86
N HIS A 34 7.35 22.12 16.80
CA HIS A 34 8.47 21.54 16.04
C HIS A 34 8.35 21.83 14.52
N PRO A 35 8.33 23.11 14.10
CA PRO A 35 8.01 23.52 12.73
C PRO A 35 9.11 23.23 11.68
N GLN A 36 10.25 22.65 12.05
CA GLN A 36 11.37 22.40 11.13
C GLN A 36 11.53 20.92 10.77
N GLU A 37 11.63 20.66 9.46
CA GLU A 37 12.01 19.39 8.83
C GLU A 37 13.34 18.89 9.39
N SER A 38 13.27 18.15 10.49
CA SER A 38 14.45 17.47 11.00
C SER A 38 14.70 16.28 10.07
N LYS A 39 15.96 16.09 9.70
CA LYS A 39 16.47 14.83 9.18
C LYS A 39 16.31 13.77 10.27
N TYR A 40 15.09 13.34 10.55
CA TYR A 40 14.85 12.22 11.43
C TYR A 40 15.27 10.97 10.67
N GLU A 41 16.26 10.29 11.20
CA GLU A 41 16.52 8.91 10.80
C GLU A 41 15.31 8.09 11.22
N PHE A 42 14.52 7.65 10.23
CA PHE A 42 13.41 6.76 10.49
C PHE A 42 13.95 5.40 10.93
N TYR A 43 13.64 5.02 12.16
CA TYR A 43 13.84 3.67 12.66
C TYR A 43 12.46 3.04 12.91
N PHE A 44 12.21 1.91 12.27
CA PHE A 44 10.99 1.15 12.51
C PHE A 44 11.04 0.53 13.92
N ASP A 45 10.04 0.85 14.74
CA ASP A 45 9.85 0.28 16.08
C ASP A 45 8.58 -0.59 16.08
N TYR A 46 8.79 -1.90 16.23
CA TYR A 46 7.71 -2.88 16.19
C TYR A 46 6.79 -2.81 17.41
N GLU A 47 7.32 -2.54 18.60
CA GLU A 47 6.51 -2.41 19.82
C GLU A 47 5.58 -1.20 19.71
N LEU A 48 6.09 -0.11 19.14
CA LEU A 48 5.33 1.11 18.91
C LEU A 48 4.22 0.93 17.87
N ALA A 49 4.52 0.26 16.75
CA ALA A 49 3.53 -0.01 15.72
C ALA A 49 2.41 -0.93 16.25
N GLN A 50 2.76 -1.94 17.06
CA GLN A 50 1.79 -2.79 17.74
C GLN A 50 0.92 -2.02 18.72
N PHE A 51 1.50 -1.08 19.46
CA PHE A 51 0.75 -0.21 20.35
C PHE A 51 -0.31 0.60 19.57
N MET A 52 0.09 1.30 18.51
CA MET A 52 -0.82 2.06 17.64
C MET A 52 -1.93 1.19 17.02
N ALA A 53 -1.59 0.00 16.53
CA ALA A 53 -2.57 -0.94 16.00
C ALA A 53 -3.58 -1.37 17.07
N LYS A 54 -3.13 -1.67 18.29
CA LYS A 54 -4.02 -1.97 19.43
C LYS A 54 -4.93 -0.80 19.78
N LEU A 55 -4.42 0.44 19.73
CA LEU A 55 -5.25 1.63 19.97
C LEU A 55 -6.38 1.72 18.96
N LEU A 56 -6.09 1.55 17.67
CA LEU A 56 -7.10 1.55 16.60
C LEU A 56 -8.14 0.46 16.78
N GLN A 57 -7.72 -0.74 17.21
CA GLN A 57 -8.62 -1.86 17.48
C GLN A 57 -9.57 -1.61 18.66
N GLN A 58 -9.19 -0.77 19.63
CA GLN A 58 -10.03 -0.43 20.79
C GLN A 58 -11.16 0.57 20.47
N GLY A 59 -11.06 1.30 19.36
CA GLY A 59 -12.07 2.28 18.92
C GLY A 59 -12.41 3.30 20.02
N ASN A 60 -13.71 3.47 20.31
CA ASN A 60 -14.21 4.47 21.26
C ASN A 60 -13.92 4.16 22.75
N HIS A 61 -13.39 2.98 23.09
CA HIS A 61 -13.01 2.62 24.46
C HIS A 61 -11.60 3.08 24.84
N PHE A 62 -10.91 3.67 23.87
CA PHE A 62 -9.56 4.18 24.02
C PHE A 62 -9.53 5.42 24.93
N LYS A 63 -8.57 5.44 25.86
CA LYS A 63 -8.14 6.67 26.56
C LYS A 63 -6.81 7.10 25.99
N CYS A 64 -6.72 8.35 25.54
CA CYS A 64 -5.49 8.90 25.01
C CYS A 64 -4.39 8.90 26.09
N PRO A 65 -3.20 8.35 25.81
CA PRO A 65 -2.06 8.47 26.70
C PRO A 65 -1.71 9.94 26.97
N PRO A 66 -1.02 10.25 28.08
CA PRO A 66 -0.51 11.59 28.34
C PRO A 66 0.35 12.11 27.18
N HIS A 67 0.29 13.43 26.92
CA HIS A 67 0.99 14.08 25.81
C HIS A 67 2.50 13.77 25.75
N GLU A 68 3.17 13.66 26.90
CA GLU A 68 4.61 13.34 27.01
C GLU A 68 4.94 11.94 26.46
N GLU A 69 4.01 10.98 26.53
CA GLU A 69 4.16 9.65 25.94
C GLU A 69 3.92 9.67 24.41
N LEU A 70 3.17 10.67 23.93
CA LEU A 70 2.84 10.87 22.52
C LEU A 70 3.90 11.67 21.75
N GLU A 71 4.72 12.49 22.40
CA GLU A 71 5.76 13.27 21.71
C GLU A 71 6.77 12.39 20.97
N LYS A 72 7.16 11.25 21.56
CA LYS A 72 7.99 10.25 20.87
C LYS A 72 7.29 9.68 19.65
N LEU A 73 5.97 9.45 19.69
CA LEU A 73 5.18 8.97 18.56
C LEU A 73 5.17 9.98 17.41
N PHE A 74 5.00 11.27 17.73
CA PHE A 74 4.95 12.35 16.74
C PHE A 74 6.32 12.65 16.12
N GLN A 75 7.43 12.27 16.76
CA GLN A 75 8.77 12.34 16.16
C GLN A 75 8.96 11.37 14.99
N TYR A 76 8.26 10.23 14.98
CA TYR A 76 8.36 9.23 13.90
C TYR A 76 7.62 9.64 12.62
N THR A 77 6.89 10.74 12.67
CA THR A 77 5.93 11.10 11.62
C THR A 77 6.44 12.34 10.93
N GLN A 78 7.00 12.16 9.73
CA GLN A 78 7.33 13.31 8.89
C GLN A 78 6.00 13.90 8.37
N MET A 79 6.01 15.21 8.13
CA MET A 79 4.89 16.01 7.64
C MET A 79 4.52 15.65 6.18
N VAL A 80 4.11 14.40 5.90
CA VAL A 80 3.83 13.93 4.53
C VAL A 80 2.39 14.25 4.11
N SER A 81 1.49 14.46 5.08
CA SER A 81 0.07 14.18 4.85
C SER A 81 -0.80 15.36 4.43
N TYR A 82 -0.42 16.62 4.66
CA TYR A 82 -1.38 17.71 4.40
C TYR A 82 -1.45 18.13 2.92
N PHE A 83 -0.35 18.08 2.17
CA PHE A 83 -0.31 18.57 0.78
C PHE A 83 -0.21 17.47 -0.29
N GLN A 84 0.49 16.36 -0.01
CA GLN A 84 0.68 15.31 -1.03
C GLN A 84 -0.57 14.44 -1.23
N ASN A 85 -1.40 14.26 -0.21
CA ASN A 85 -2.64 13.49 -0.32
C ASN A 85 -3.74 14.26 -1.06
N ILE A 86 -3.86 15.59 -0.93
CA ILE A 86 -4.94 16.35 -1.59
C ILE A 86 -4.73 16.39 -3.11
N GLU A 87 -3.50 16.57 -3.59
CA GLU A 87 -3.21 16.53 -5.03
C GLU A 87 -3.26 15.11 -5.59
N ARG A 88 -2.73 14.11 -4.88
CA ARG A 88 -2.82 12.69 -5.29
C ARG A 88 -4.27 12.21 -5.35
N LEU A 89 -5.12 12.56 -4.37
CA LEU A 89 -6.55 12.23 -4.35
C LEU A 89 -7.34 12.98 -5.44
N LYS A 90 -7.02 14.25 -5.72
CA LYS A 90 -7.59 14.98 -6.88
C LYS A 90 -7.20 14.34 -8.20
N TYR A 91 -5.93 13.98 -8.36
CA TYR A 91 -5.40 13.38 -9.58
C TYR A 91 -5.95 11.98 -9.83
N GLN A 92 -6.19 11.21 -8.76
CA GLN A 92 -6.84 9.89 -8.81
C GLN A 92 -8.35 10.01 -9.14
N GLY A 93 -9.05 11.00 -8.59
CA GLY A 93 -10.48 11.20 -8.83
C GLY A 93 -10.83 11.67 -10.25
N GLU A 94 -10.00 12.49 -10.88
CA GLU A 94 -10.27 13.05 -12.21
C GLU A 94 -9.89 12.11 -13.38
N ASN A 95 -8.92 11.20 -13.18
CA ASN A 95 -8.46 10.27 -14.21
C ASN A 95 -9.14 8.90 -14.21
N LEU A 96 -9.90 8.55 -13.15
CA LEU A 96 -10.61 7.27 -13.03
C LEU A 96 -11.75 7.11 -14.06
N LEU A 97 -12.22 8.22 -14.63
CA LEU A 97 -13.43 8.27 -15.47
C LEU A 97 -13.19 8.10 -16.97
N LYS A 98 -11.95 7.91 -17.42
CA LYS A 98 -11.66 7.62 -18.83
C LYS A 98 -10.81 6.36 -18.93
N LEU A 99 -11.18 5.53 -19.91
CA LEU A 99 -10.38 4.54 -20.66
C LEU A 99 -10.86 3.08 -20.51
N ILE A 100 -11.22 2.49 -21.66
CA ILE A 100 -11.50 1.06 -21.91
C ILE A 100 -11.14 0.76 -23.36
N ASP A 101 -10.42 -0.35 -23.64
CA ASP A 101 -10.78 -1.33 -24.71
C ASP A 101 -9.79 -2.51 -24.96
N GLU A 102 -8.79 -2.82 -24.11
CA GLU A 102 -7.95 -4.02 -24.32
C GLU A 102 -7.84 -5.03 -23.13
N PRO A 103 -7.98 -6.35 -23.37
CA PRO A 103 -8.16 -7.35 -22.31
C PRO A 103 -6.89 -8.11 -21.85
N ASN A 104 -5.69 -7.90 -22.40
CA ASN A 104 -4.47 -8.59 -21.92
C ASN A 104 -3.22 -7.77 -22.20
N VAL A 105 -2.44 -7.47 -21.17
CA VAL A 105 -1.25 -6.61 -21.32
C VAL A 105 -0.02 -7.25 -20.70
N TYR A 106 1.10 -7.12 -21.40
CA TYR A 106 2.41 -7.59 -20.96
C TYR A 106 3.27 -6.37 -20.65
N LEU A 107 3.72 -6.28 -19.41
CA LEU A 107 4.61 -5.22 -18.96
C LEU A 107 5.91 -5.80 -18.44
N ASN A 108 7.00 -5.08 -18.69
CA ASN A 108 8.28 -5.36 -18.04
C ASN A 108 8.42 -4.60 -16.71
N LYS A 109 7.63 -3.54 -16.49
CA LYS A 109 7.66 -2.67 -15.31
C LYS A 109 6.23 -2.24 -14.96
N LEU A 110 5.88 -2.28 -13.67
CA LEU A 110 4.65 -1.67 -13.16
C LEU A 110 4.86 -0.15 -12.93
N SER A 111 3.77 0.63 -12.96
CA SER A 111 3.80 2.07 -12.65
C SER A 111 3.32 2.37 -11.24
N GLU A 112 3.71 3.55 -10.71
CA GLU A 112 3.54 3.94 -9.29
C GLU A 112 2.10 3.88 -8.77
N TYR A 113 1.09 3.88 -9.64
CA TYR A 113 -0.32 4.00 -9.27
C TYR A 113 -1.05 2.65 -9.09
N CYS A 114 -0.33 1.53 -9.14
CA CYS A 114 -0.86 0.16 -9.25
C CYS A 114 -1.82 -0.30 -8.12
N PHE A 115 -1.73 0.25 -6.90
CA PHE A 115 -2.39 -0.34 -5.72
C PHE A 115 -3.17 0.64 -4.84
N SER A 116 -3.23 1.93 -5.15
CA SER A 116 -4.04 2.83 -4.31
C SER A 116 -5.50 2.37 -4.31
N ASP A 117 -6.03 2.02 -3.14
CA ASP A 117 -7.36 1.45 -2.89
C ASP A 117 -7.62 0.03 -3.43
N SER A 118 -6.57 -0.67 -3.89
CA SER A 118 -6.70 -2.06 -4.37
C SER A 118 -6.80 -3.06 -3.23
N ILE A 119 -7.77 -3.98 -3.34
CA ILE A 119 -7.98 -5.04 -2.36
C ILE A 119 -7.32 -6.30 -2.89
N LEU A 120 -6.20 -6.71 -2.30
CA LEU A 120 -5.58 -8.01 -2.55
C LEU A 120 -6.49 -9.12 -1.98
N VAL A 121 -7.16 -9.82 -2.87
CA VAL A 121 -8.10 -10.92 -2.60
C VAL A 121 -7.34 -12.23 -2.34
N LYS A 122 -6.32 -12.48 -3.17
CA LYS A 122 -5.58 -13.75 -3.18
C LYS A 122 -4.18 -13.51 -3.72
N PHE A 123 -3.21 -14.22 -3.18
CA PHE A 123 -1.92 -14.41 -3.81
C PHE A 123 -1.61 -15.91 -3.91
N MET A 124 -0.91 -16.29 -4.98
CA MET A 124 -0.50 -17.68 -5.23
C MET A 124 0.95 -17.69 -5.68
N ILE A 125 1.73 -18.61 -5.13
CA ILE A 125 3.13 -18.80 -5.50
C ILE A 125 3.28 -20.22 -6.03
N HIS A 126 3.86 -20.35 -7.23
CA HIS A 126 4.16 -21.65 -7.82
C HIS A 126 5.51 -21.60 -8.53
N LYS A 127 6.51 -22.28 -7.96
CA LYS A 127 7.88 -22.33 -8.49
C LYS A 127 8.43 -20.92 -8.75
N ASP A 128 8.63 -20.57 -10.01
CA ASP A 128 9.17 -19.34 -10.56
C ASP A 128 8.07 -18.36 -11.02
N THR A 129 6.84 -18.53 -10.52
CA THR A 129 5.73 -17.61 -10.81
C THR A 129 5.02 -17.18 -9.54
N CYS A 130 4.51 -15.94 -9.56
CA CYS A 130 3.67 -15.40 -8.50
C CYS A 130 2.44 -14.75 -9.14
N THR A 131 1.26 -14.98 -8.55
CA THR A 131 0.01 -14.42 -9.07
C THR A 131 -0.74 -13.70 -7.96
N PHE A 132 -1.07 -12.44 -8.20
CA PHE A 132 -1.87 -11.61 -7.31
C PHE A 132 -3.22 -11.32 -7.96
N PHE A 133 -4.27 -11.33 -7.15
CA PHE A 133 -5.63 -11.02 -7.56
C PHE A 133 -6.10 -9.83 -6.76
N PHE A 134 -6.37 -8.72 -7.46
CA PHE A 134 -6.83 -7.49 -6.85
C PHE A 134 -8.25 -7.18 -7.29
N GLU A 135 -9.06 -6.72 -6.34
CA GLU A 135 -10.29 -5.98 -6.59
C GLU A 135 -9.95 -4.48 -6.64
N ASN A 136 -10.58 -3.74 -7.56
CA ASN A 136 -10.38 -2.29 -7.75
C ASN A 136 -8.90 -1.85 -7.95
N ALA A 137 -8.16 -2.52 -8.84
CA ALA A 137 -6.78 -2.15 -9.17
C ALA A 137 -6.66 -1.44 -10.51
N LEU A 138 -5.98 -0.30 -10.53
CA LEU A 138 -5.72 0.50 -11.72
C LEU A 138 -4.23 0.47 -12.07
N VAL A 139 -3.88 0.31 -13.35
CA VAL A 139 -2.47 0.24 -13.77
C VAL A 139 -2.20 1.21 -14.91
N TYR A 140 -1.34 2.18 -14.67
CA TYR A 140 -0.85 3.05 -15.75
C TYR A 140 0.40 2.44 -16.38
N GLY A 141 0.66 2.76 -17.65
CA GLY A 141 1.93 2.45 -18.31
C GLY A 141 3.09 3.26 -17.73
N ASN A 142 4.23 3.22 -18.42
CA ASN A 142 5.48 3.83 -17.95
C ASN A 142 5.31 5.32 -17.59
N LYS A 143 5.46 5.66 -16.30
CA LYS A 143 5.48 7.04 -15.79
C LYS A 143 6.61 7.90 -16.40
N ASP A 144 7.56 7.32 -17.12
CA ASP A 144 8.60 8.12 -17.77
C ASP A 144 8.17 8.62 -19.17
N ASN A 145 7.04 8.14 -19.72
CA ASN A 145 6.46 8.55 -21.01
C ASN A 145 4.96 8.86 -20.86
N TRP A 146 4.61 10.03 -20.31
CA TRP A 146 3.20 10.45 -20.14
C TRP A 146 2.52 10.86 -21.45
N ASP A 147 3.31 11.08 -22.51
CA ASP A 147 2.83 11.46 -23.84
C ASP A 147 2.42 10.26 -24.71
N ASP A 148 2.67 9.02 -24.26
CA ASP A 148 2.09 7.83 -24.87
C ASP A 148 0.68 7.63 -24.29
N GLU A 149 -0.32 8.25 -24.91
CA GLU A 149 -1.75 8.00 -24.64
C GLU A 149 -2.13 6.50 -24.80
N ASP A 150 -1.24 5.70 -25.38
CA ASP A 150 -1.45 4.33 -25.86
C ASP A 150 -1.22 3.20 -24.83
N TYR A 151 -0.80 3.46 -23.58
CA TYR A 151 -0.51 2.36 -22.63
C TYR A 151 -1.18 2.50 -21.26
N ILE A 152 -2.45 2.89 -21.24
CA ILE A 152 -3.24 2.89 -20.00
C ILE A 152 -3.97 1.54 -19.86
N ILE A 153 -3.59 0.77 -18.84
CA ILE A 153 -4.20 -0.53 -18.57
C ILE A 153 -5.33 -0.32 -17.56
N LYS A 154 -6.55 -0.23 -18.09
CA LYS A 154 -7.75 -0.17 -17.26
C LYS A 154 -7.79 -1.37 -16.30
N GLY A 155 -8.25 -1.16 -15.07
CA GLY A 155 -8.65 -2.27 -14.22
C GLY A 155 -9.76 -1.94 -13.24
N GLU A 156 -10.86 -2.67 -13.38
CA GLU A 156 -11.67 -3.12 -12.26
C GLU A 156 -11.48 -4.63 -12.21
N ASN A 157 -11.08 -5.14 -11.05
CA ASN A 157 -10.67 -6.54 -10.82
C ASN A 157 -9.57 -7.05 -11.77
N LEU A 158 -8.33 -7.07 -11.29
CA LEU A 158 -7.16 -7.46 -12.08
C LEU A 158 -6.43 -8.66 -11.48
N LYS A 159 -5.86 -9.47 -12.38
CA LYS A 159 -4.90 -10.52 -12.06
C LYS A 159 -3.54 -10.15 -12.61
N PHE A 160 -2.54 -10.14 -11.74
CA PHE A 160 -1.14 -9.88 -12.05
C PHE A 160 -0.39 -11.18 -11.97
N HIS A 161 0.14 -11.64 -13.09
CA HIS A 161 0.94 -12.87 -13.18
C HIS A 161 2.40 -12.51 -13.44
N PHE A 162 3.23 -12.64 -12.42
CA PHE A 162 4.66 -12.39 -12.46
C PHE A 162 5.40 -13.67 -12.85
N GLU A 163 6.28 -13.57 -13.82
CA GLU A 163 7.10 -14.65 -14.36
C GLU A 163 8.58 -14.48 -14.00
N GLY A 164 9.30 -15.61 -13.93
CA GLY A 164 10.71 -15.64 -13.59
C GLY A 164 10.99 -15.19 -12.16
N VAL A 165 10.09 -15.44 -11.22
CA VAL A 165 10.15 -14.97 -9.83
C VAL A 165 11.33 -15.60 -9.07
N LYS A 166 12.08 -14.77 -8.32
CA LYS A 166 13.23 -15.14 -7.48
C LYS A 166 13.28 -14.28 -6.20
N ASP A 167 14.14 -14.68 -5.26
CA ASP A 167 14.50 -13.89 -4.06
C ASP A 167 13.30 -13.45 -3.22
N MET A 168 12.31 -14.33 -3.11
CA MET A 168 11.06 -14.03 -2.42
C MET A 168 11.27 -13.95 -0.90
N LYS A 169 10.77 -12.86 -0.31
CA LYS A 169 10.80 -12.60 1.13
C LYS A 169 9.43 -12.18 1.63
N PHE A 170 9.17 -12.55 2.88
CA PHE A 170 7.97 -12.19 3.61
C PHE A 170 8.36 -11.60 4.95
N SER A 171 7.81 -10.44 5.30
CA SER A 171 7.99 -9.82 6.61
C SER A 171 6.68 -9.26 7.14
N GLY A 172 6.59 -9.08 8.46
CA GLY A 172 5.37 -8.67 9.15
C GLY A 172 4.59 -9.83 9.74
N SER A 173 3.42 -9.51 10.30
CA SER A 173 2.55 -10.45 11.00
C SER A 173 1.13 -10.33 10.47
N PHE A 174 0.54 -11.45 10.02
CA PHE A 174 -0.85 -11.52 9.57
C PHE A 174 -1.54 -12.70 10.26
N ASP A 175 -2.65 -12.45 10.94
CA ASP A 175 -3.61 -13.51 11.22
C ASP A 175 -4.34 -13.86 9.90
N LEU A 176 -4.05 -15.05 9.38
CA LEU A 176 -4.59 -15.57 8.11
C LEU A 176 -6.13 -15.52 8.04
N LYS A 177 -6.85 -15.45 9.18
CA LYS A 177 -8.31 -15.32 9.17
C LYS A 177 -8.83 -14.00 8.58
N TYR A 178 -7.98 -12.96 8.50
CA TYR A 178 -8.35 -11.64 7.99
C TYR A 178 -7.90 -11.37 6.55
N LEU A 179 -7.29 -12.36 5.88
CA LEU A 179 -6.87 -12.24 4.48
C LEU A 179 -8.01 -11.98 3.49
N GLN A 180 -9.27 -12.13 3.91
CA GLN A 180 -10.40 -11.92 3.01
C GLN A 180 -10.44 -10.49 2.43
N HIS A 181 -9.82 -9.50 3.08
CA HIS A 181 -9.78 -8.11 2.61
C HIS A 181 -8.47 -7.38 2.99
N SER A 182 -7.33 -7.81 2.47
CA SER A 182 -6.09 -7.03 2.61
C SER A 182 -6.01 -5.95 1.54
N ARG A 183 -5.61 -4.72 1.90
CA ARG A 183 -5.34 -3.67 0.91
C ARG A 183 -3.87 -3.73 0.51
N GLY A 184 -3.57 -3.81 -0.78
CA GLY A 184 -2.24 -3.39 -1.24
C GLY A 184 -2.21 -1.88 -1.10
N TYR A 185 -1.39 -1.32 -0.23
CA TYR A 185 -1.48 0.10 0.12
C TYR A 185 -0.42 0.93 -0.61
N GLU A 186 0.82 0.47 -0.56
CA GLU A 186 1.97 1.10 -1.20
C GLU A 186 2.90 0.01 -1.72
N TRP A 187 3.74 0.35 -2.68
CA TRP A 187 4.69 -0.59 -3.25
C TRP A 187 5.96 0.12 -3.71
N GLU A 188 7.07 -0.60 -3.68
CA GLU A 188 8.34 -0.13 -4.23
C GLU A 188 8.73 -0.98 -5.43
N HIS A 189 9.37 -0.32 -6.40
CA HIS A 189 9.83 -0.99 -7.60
C HIS A 189 11.06 -0.35 -8.22
N ASP A 190 12.04 -1.21 -8.46
CA ASP A 190 13.33 -0.80 -8.99
C ASP A 190 13.92 -1.87 -9.90
N LYS A 191 14.69 -1.41 -10.89
CA LYS A 191 15.45 -2.28 -11.79
C LYS A 191 16.68 -2.78 -11.04
N VAL A 192 16.80 -4.10 -10.88
CA VAL A 192 17.95 -4.73 -10.21
C VAL A 192 19.02 -5.21 -11.20
N SER A 193 18.62 -5.60 -12.41
CA SER A 193 19.52 -5.93 -13.51
C SER A 193 18.79 -5.82 -14.86
N ASP A 194 19.48 -6.10 -15.97
CA ASP A 194 18.83 -6.16 -17.27
C ASP A 194 17.73 -7.23 -17.30
N GLY A 195 16.51 -6.81 -17.68
CA GLY A 195 15.33 -7.67 -17.72
C GLY A 195 14.84 -8.17 -16.36
N ARG A 196 15.24 -7.53 -15.25
CA ARG A 196 14.84 -7.93 -13.89
C ARG A 196 14.48 -6.74 -13.02
N TYR A 197 13.37 -6.87 -12.33
CA TYR A 197 12.84 -5.84 -11.45
C TYR A 197 12.48 -6.43 -10.11
N ARG A 198 12.73 -5.68 -9.04
CA ARG A 198 12.24 -5.99 -7.71
C ARG A 198 10.92 -5.29 -7.49
N LEU A 199 10.01 -6.00 -6.84
CA LEU A 199 8.71 -5.53 -6.40
C LEU A 199 8.60 -5.82 -4.89
N ALA A 200 8.30 -4.79 -4.09
CA ALA A 200 7.90 -4.94 -2.70
C ALA A 200 6.51 -4.33 -2.52
N ILE A 201 5.55 -5.07 -1.96
CA ILE A 201 4.16 -4.62 -1.74
C ILE A 201 3.87 -4.63 -0.25
N LEU A 202 3.39 -3.51 0.28
CA LEU A 202 2.83 -3.38 1.63
C LEU A 202 1.35 -3.76 1.62
N CYS A 203 1.01 -4.86 2.26
CA CYS A 203 -0.35 -5.31 2.51
C CYS A 203 -0.77 -4.91 3.93
N ILE A 204 -1.96 -4.31 4.08
CA ILE A 204 -2.51 -3.93 5.39
C ILE A 204 -3.93 -4.51 5.54
N ALA A 205 -4.19 -5.16 6.67
CA ALA A 205 -5.52 -5.66 7.06
C ALA A 205 -5.67 -5.58 8.57
N SER A 206 -6.83 -5.12 9.07
CA SER A 206 -7.10 -5.03 10.53
C SER A 206 -6.00 -4.31 11.34
N TYR A 207 -5.36 -3.31 10.73
CA TYR A 207 -4.21 -2.57 11.26
C TYR A 207 -2.92 -3.40 11.45
N GLU A 208 -2.90 -4.65 11.00
CA GLU A 208 -1.69 -5.47 10.82
C GLU A 208 -1.08 -5.23 9.43
N HIS A 209 0.21 -5.54 9.26
CA HIS A 209 0.89 -5.41 7.97
C HIS A 209 1.72 -6.63 7.61
N PHE A 210 1.88 -6.83 6.31
CA PHE A 210 2.70 -7.86 5.70
C PHE A 210 3.32 -7.30 4.43
N ILE A 211 4.61 -7.54 4.26
CA ILE A 211 5.33 -7.10 3.08
C ILE A 211 5.73 -8.33 2.28
N ILE A 212 5.41 -8.30 0.99
CA ILE A 212 5.82 -9.31 0.02
C ILE A 212 6.86 -8.67 -0.88
N GLU A 213 8.09 -9.16 -0.85
CA GLU A 213 9.18 -8.71 -1.71
C GLU A 213 9.64 -9.85 -2.62
N PHE A 214 9.85 -9.58 -3.90
CA PHE A 214 10.43 -10.54 -4.85
C PHE A 214 11.02 -9.86 -6.08
N THR A 215 11.89 -10.57 -6.79
CA THR A 215 12.41 -10.18 -8.10
C THR A 215 11.64 -10.92 -9.20
N TYR A 216 11.30 -10.26 -10.30
CA TYR A 216 10.62 -10.85 -11.46
C TYR A 216 11.21 -10.35 -12.79
N SER A 217 10.89 -10.99 -13.91
CA SER A 217 11.33 -10.55 -15.24
C SER A 217 10.23 -9.87 -16.05
N THR A 218 9.02 -10.39 -15.98
CA THR A 218 7.86 -9.89 -16.74
C THR A 218 6.60 -10.05 -15.92
N VAL A 219 5.64 -9.15 -16.10
CA VAL A 219 4.30 -9.25 -15.52
C VAL A 219 3.26 -9.23 -16.64
N ARG A 220 2.34 -10.20 -16.58
CA ARG A 220 1.14 -10.22 -17.42
C ARG A 220 -0.05 -9.79 -16.58
N ILE A 221 -0.81 -8.83 -17.09
CA ILE A 221 -1.99 -8.27 -16.43
C ILE A 221 -3.22 -8.66 -17.26
N THR A 222 -4.19 -9.26 -16.59
CA THR A 222 -5.45 -9.70 -17.21
C THR A 222 -6.62 -9.31 -16.33
N PRO A 223 -7.79 -8.99 -16.89
CA PRO A 223 -9.03 -8.89 -16.13
C PRO A 223 -9.29 -10.15 -15.31
N PHE A 224 -9.91 -9.97 -14.15
CA PHE A 224 -10.27 -11.02 -13.22
C PHE A 224 -11.76 -10.93 -12.90
N ASP A 225 -12.49 -12.01 -13.16
CA ASP A 225 -13.91 -12.08 -12.83
C ASP A 225 -14.10 -12.46 -11.36
N TYR A 226 -14.22 -11.44 -10.51
CA TYR A 226 -14.40 -11.60 -9.07
C TYR A 226 -15.80 -12.13 -8.69
N GLU A 227 -16.84 -11.73 -9.41
CA GLU A 227 -18.23 -12.16 -9.13
C GLU A 227 -18.36 -13.68 -9.26
N ASN A 228 -17.81 -14.26 -10.33
CA ASN A 228 -17.78 -15.71 -10.50
C ASN A 228 -16.82 -16.43 -9.53
N PHE A 229 -15.80 -15.73 -9.01
CA PHE A 229 -14.93 -16.27 -7.97
C PHE A 229 -15.66 -16.39 -6.62
N ARG A 230 -16.40 -15.37 -6.18
CA ARG A 230 -17.14 -15.39 -4.89
C ARG A 230 -18.13 -16.55 -4.79
N VAL A 231 -18.88 -16.82 -5.85
CA VAL A 231 -19.90 -17.89 -5.88
C VAL A 231 -19.29 -19.27 -5.57
N ARG A 232 -18.01 -19.50 -5.92
CA ARG A 232 -17.33 -20.79 -5.72
C ARG A 232 -16.79 -21.01 -4.29
N PHE A 233 -16.76 -19.98 -3.45
CA PHE A 233 -16.28 -20.08 -2.06
C PHE A 233 -17.40 -19.93 -1.02
N GLN A 234 -18.65 -19.76 -1.47
CA GLN A 234 -19.85 -19.78 -0.63
C GLN A 234 -20.67 -21.09 -0.75
N GLY A 235 -20.13 -22.09 -1.47
CA GLY A 235 -20.73 -23.43 -1.65
C GLY A 235 -19.96 -24.51 -0.91
#